data_AF-A0A9N9G4Q2-F1
#
_entry.id   AF-A0A9N9G4Q2-F1
#
_cell.length_a   1.000
_cell.length_b   1.000
_cell.length_c   1.000
_cell.angle_alpha   90.00
_cell.angle_beta   90.00
_cell.angle_gamma   90.00
#
_symmetry.space_group_name_H-M   'P 1'
#
loop_
_entity.id
_entity.type
_entity.pdbx_description
1 polymer ?
#
loop_
_entity_poly.entity_id
_entity_poly.type
_entity_poly.pdbx_seq_one_letter_code
_entity_poly.pdbx_strand_id
1 'polypeptide(L)'
;MNQTKITLLDIEEPIFQELRDQFTMAIPEATVTRILKIEMPERIIKRHQKFAAKMSKKHKTDLQTITHSMFYGATYYCCDPITRLETKAELCENKECTMCGILRKGNKMRKAKNRWWWWKKSAISSSNDPANSLTDSLKQRDQHPYIMFVLDVLSPLPGYTLKVFNKAATIPKYLIIFEYIDPDEHIAKRIIELSVNY
;
A
#
# COMPACT_ATOMS: atom_id res chain seq x y z
N MET A 1 -19.02 3.66 12.42
CA MET A 1 -18.71 4.31 11.11
C MET A 1 -18.89 3.32 9.96
N ASN A 2 -19.69 3.67 8.94
CA ASN A 2 -20.06 2.76 7.84
C ASN A 2 -19.21 2.89 6.57
N GLN A 3 -18.43 3.96 6.45
CA GLN A 3 -17.56 4.23 5.30
C GLN A 3 -16.14 4.54 5.76
N THR A 4 -15.21 4.48 4.83
CA THR A 4 -13.80 4.79 5.06
C THR A 4 -13.63 6.29 5.16
N LYS A 5 -12.98 6.74 6.23
CA LYS A 5 -12.57 8.13 6.37
C LYS A 5 -11.10 8.25 6.02
N ILE A 6 -10.78 9.28 5.24
CA ILE A 6 -9.43 9.56 4.78
C ILE A 6 -9.10 10.97 5.25
N THR A 7 -7.94 11.14 5.89
CA THR A 7 -7.48 12.43 6.39
C THR A 7 -6.05 12.64 5.89
N LEU A 8 -5.77 13.82 5.34
CA LEU A 8 -4.40 14.20 5.02
C LEU A 8 -3.62 14.39 6.32
N LEU A 9 -2.45 13.76 6.43
CA LEU A 9 -1.55 14.00 7.55
C LEU A 9 -0.79 15.32 7.33
N ASP A 10 -0.60 16.06 8.41
CA ASP A 10 0.29 17.23 8.41
C ASP A 10 1.75 16.77 8.23
N ILE A 11 2.54 17.58 7.53
CA ILE A 11 3.97 17.30 7.31
C ILE A 11 4.79 17.37 8.60
N GLU A 12 4.26 18.06 9.61
CA GLU A 12 4.87 18.18 10.94
C GLU A 12 4.47 17.02 11.86
N GLU A 13 3.48 16.19 11.50
CA GLU A 13 3.11 15.03 12.32
C GLU A 13 4.27 14.02 12.36
N PRO A 14 4.66 13.50 13.54
CA PRO A 14 5.79 12.56 13.66
C PRO A 14 5.63 11.32 12.78
N ILE A 15 4.42 10.81 12.63
CA ILE A 15 4.12 9.65 11.78
C ILE A 15 4.28 9.97 10.29
N PHE A 16 4.04 11.21 9.86
CA PHE A 16 4.32 11.62 8.49
C PHE A 16 5.83 11.56 8.24
N GLN A 17 6.62 12.15 9.14
CA GLN A 17 8.07 12.19 9.04
C GLN A 17 8.67 10.79 9.06
N GLU A 18 8.25 9.93 10.00
CA GLU A 18 8.69 8.53 10.09
C GLU A 18 8.45 7.76 8.78
N LEU A 19 7.23 7.83 8.24
CA LEU A 19 6.89 7.12 7.01
C LEU A 19 7.61 7.69 5.79
N ARG A 20 7.77 9.02 5.70
CA ARG A 20 8.53 9.67 4.63
C ARG A 20 9.99 9.24 4.68
N ASP A 21 10.61 9.29 5.85
CA ASP A 21 12.03 9.00 6.02
C ASP A 21 12.29 7.52 5.75
N GLN A 22 11.46 6.61 6.27
CA GLN A 22 11.53 5.17 5.93
C GLN A 22 11.38 4.92 4.42
N PHE A 23 10.47 5.64 3.76
CA PHE A 23 10.20 5.48 2.33
C PHE A 23 11.36 5.99 1.46
N THR A 24 11.83 7.20 1.73
CA THR A 24 12.90 7.87 0.95
C THR A 24 14.27 7.26 1.21
N MET A 25 14.53 6.72 2.40
CA MET A 25 15.75 5.93 2.65
C MET A 25 15.83 4.68 1.78
N ALA A 26 14.69 4.02 1.53
CA ALA A 26 14.64 2.80 0.73
C ALA A 26 14.48 3.06 -0.78
N ILE A 27 13.89 4.20 -1.16
CA ILE A 27 13.69 4.62 -2.56
C ILE A 27 14.14 6.10 -2.69
N PRO A 28 15.46 6.36 -2.79
CA PRO A 28 16.00 7.72 -2.83
C PRO A 28 15.53 8.56 -4.03
N GLU A 29 15.13 7.89 -5.12
CA GLU A 29 14.63 8.52 -6.35
C GLU A 29 13.15 8.90 -6.28
N ALA A 30 12.48 8.58 -5.17
CA ALA A 30 11.10 8.95 -4.94
C ALA A 30 10.97 10.20 -4.07
N THR A 31 9.99 11.04 -4.42
CA THR A 31 9.57 12.18 -3.60
C THR A 31 8.17 11.93 -3.06
N VAL A 32 8.05 11.76 -1.75
CA VAL A 32 6.74 11.65 -1.08
C VAL A 32 6.04 12.99 -1.11
N THR A 33 4.90 13.08 -1.79
CA THR A 33 4.14 14.33 -1.92
C THR A 33 3.09 14.46 -0.82
N ARG A 34 2.39 13.36 -0.48
CA ARG A 34 1.32 13.33 0.53
C ARG A 34 1.28 11.98 1.23
N ILE A 35 0.87 11.98 2.49
CA ILE A 35 0.53 10.76 3.23
C ILE A 35 -0.86 10.93 3.83
N LEU A 36 -1.72 9.95 3.61
CA LEU A 36 -3.09 9.97 4.09
C LEU A 36 -3.27 8.92 5.17
N LYS A 37 -3.93 9.29 6.26
CA LYS A 37 -4.45 8.35 7.24
C LYS A 37 -5.76 7.75 6.76
N ILE A 38 -5.86 6.43 6.87
CA ILE A 38 -7.03 5.66 6.49
C ILE A 38 -7.69 5.11 7.75
N GLU A 39 -8.96 5.46 7.95
CA GLU A 39 -9.82 4.89 8.98
C GLU A 39 -10.87 4.01 8.29
N MET A 40 -10.65 2.71 8.31
CA MET A 40 -11.54 1.74 7.65
C MET A 40 -12.91 1.66 8.33
N PRO A 41 -13.97 1.20 7.63
CA PRO A 41 -15.29 1.01 8.21
C PRO A 41 -15.23 0.07 9.42
N GLU A 42 -16.07 0.34 10.41
CA GLU A 42 -16.06 -0.35 11.70
C GLU A 42 -16.22 -1.87 11.57
N ARG A 43 -16.99 -2.31 10.57
CA ARG A 43 -17.14 -3.75 10.26
C ARG A 43 -15.81 -4.41 9.90
N ILE A 44 -14.93 -3.72 9.18
CA ILE A 44 -13.60 -4.22 8.79
C ILE A 44 -12.68 -4.20 10.01
N ILE A 45 -12.67 -3.11 10.78
CA ILE A 45 -11.89 -2.99 12.02
C ILE A 45 -12.24 -4.11 13.00
N LYS A 46 -13.52 -4.33 13.30
CA LYS A 46 -13.98 -5.39 14.23
C LYS A 46 -13.57 -6.78 13.76
N ARG A 47 -13.60 -7.04 12.45
CA ARG A 47 -13.14 -8.33 11.89
C ARG A 47 -11.65 -8.53 12.06
N HIS A 48 -10.86 -7.48 11.81
CA HIS A 48 -9.42 -7.50 12.02
C HIS A 48 -9.08 -7.72 13.50
N GLN A 49 -9.68 -6.94 14.41
CA GLN A 49 -9.49 -7.08 15.86
C GLN A 49 -9.87 -8.47 16.39
N LYS A 50 -11.02 -9.02 15.96
CA LYS A 50 -11.43 -10.38 16.34
C LYS A 50 -10.43 -11.43 15.84
N PHE A 51 -9.88 -11.24 14.65
CA PHE A 51 -8.87 -12.13 14.09
C PHE A 51 -7.54 -12.00 14.84
N ALA A 52 -7.11 -10.78 15.18
CA ALA A 52 -5.92 -10.49 15.98
C ALA A 52 -5.99 -11.15 17.35
N ALA A 53 -7.11 -10.99 18.08
CA ALA A 53 -7.32 -11.62 19.38
C ALA A 53 -7.27 -13.16 19.30
N LYS A 54 -7.87 -13.74 18.25
CA LYS A 54 -7.79 -15.20 18.02
C LYS A 54 -6.35 -15.64 17.75
N MET A 55 -5.59 -14.87 16.97
CA MET A 55 -4.20 -15.18 16.63
C MET A 55 -3.29 -15.06 17.87
N SER A 56 -3.38 -13.95 18.60
CA SER A 56 -2.66 -13.72 19.86
C SER A 56 -2.92 -14.86 20.86
N LYS A 57 -4.18 -15.23 21.11
CA LYS A 57 -4.53 -16.37 21.98
C LYS A 57 -3.94 -17.69 21.49
N LYS A 58 -4.03 -17.96 20.18
CA LYS A 58 -3.50 -19.20 19.58
C LYS A 58 -1.98 -19.31 19.73
N HIS A 59 -1.27 -18.20 19.59
CA HIS A 59 0.19 -18.15 19.58
C HIS A 59 0.79 -17.74 20.94
N LYS A 60 -0.03 -17.50 21.97
CA LYS A 60 0.37 -17.10 23.33
C LYS A 60 1.33 -15.89 23.34
N THR A 61 1.03 -14.90 22.53
CA THR A 61 1.81 -13.68 22.37
C THR A 61 0.87 -12.48 22.32
N ASP A 62 1.37 -11.29 22.64
CA ASP A 62 0.57 -10.06 22.64
C ASP A 62 0.28 -9.56 21.21
N LEU A 63 -0.61 -8.57 21.11
CA LEU A 63 -1.04 -8.01 19.83
C LEU A 63 0.06 -7.22 19.12
N GLN A 64 0.95 -6.57 19.88
CA GLN A 64 2.01 -5.73 19.31
C GLN A 64 3.05 -6.61 18.63
N THR A 65 3.45 -7.72 19.26
CA THR A 65 4.41 -8.68 18.71
C THR A 65 3.95 -9.32 17.38
N ILE A 66 2.64 -9.49 17.19
CA ILE A 66 2.09 -10.09 15.96
C ILE A 66 1.68 -9.07 14.90
N THR A 67 1.71 -7.77 15.20
CA THR A 67 1.26 -6.72 14.28
C THR A 67 2.47 -6.04 13.66
N HIS A 68 2.60 -6.17 12.35
CA HIS A 68 3.73 -5.63 11.60
C HIS A 68 3.26 -4.56 10.63
N SER A 69 3.87 -3.37 10.67
CA SER A 69 3.65 -2.33 9.66
C SER A 69 4.38 -2.73 8.37
N MET A 70 3.64 -2.81 7.26
CA MET A 70 4.14 -3.35 6.01
C MET A 70 3.65 -2.54 4.81
N PHE A 71 4.54 -2.29 3.85
CA PHE A 71 4.27 -1.68 2.57
C PHE A 71 3.60 -2.65 1.59
N TYR A 72 2.70 -2.12 0.77
CA TYR A 72 1.96 -2.84 -0.25
C TYR A 72 1.74 -1.96 -1.49
N GLY A 73 2.38 -2.33 -2.59
CA GLY A 73 2.27 -1.62 -3.88
C GLY A 73 0.89 -1.82 -4.52
N ALA A 74 0.30 -0.74 -5.02
CA ALA A 74 -0.99 -0.80 -5.72
C ALA A 74 -0.78 -0.97 -7.23
N THR A 75 -1.23 -2.09 -7.79
CA THR A 75 -0.94 -2.44 -9.18
C THR A 75 -1.78 -1.74 -10.24
N TYR A 76 -2.96 -1.23 -9.88
CA TYR A 76 -3.85 -0.54 -10.81
C TYR A 76 -4.70 0.50 -10.09
N TYR A 77 -4.85 1.72 -10.60
CA TYR A 77 -5.84 2.69 -10.09
C TYR A 77 -6.29 3.65 -11.19
N CYS A 78 -7.57 3.65 -11.55
CA CYS A 78 -8.10 4.47 -12.66
C CYS A 78 -8.52 5.89 -12.22
N CYS A 79 -7.91 6.40 -11.16
CA CYS A 79 -8.42 7.51 -10.38
C CYS A 79 -7.25 8.36 -9.94
N ASP A 80 -7.23 9.64 -10.26
CA ASP A 80 -6.26 10.53 -9.63
C ASP A 80 -6.49 10.53 -8.11
N PRO A 81 -5.52 10.05 -7.31
CA PRO A 81 -5.63 10.08 -5.87
C PRO A 81 -5.76 11.50 -5.33
N ILE A 82 -5.03 12.48 -5.87
CA ILE A 82 -4.98 13.85 -5.36
C ILE A 82 -6.32 14.54 -5.57
N THR A 83 -6.77 14.63 -6.84
CA THR A 83 -8.06 15.27 -7.16
C THR A 83 -9.21 14.66 -6.37
N ARG A 84 -9.23 13.33 -6.16
CA ARG A 84 -10.30 12.69 -5.38
C ARG A 84 -10.34 13.15 -3.93
N LEU A 85 -9.18 13.35 -3.32
CA LEU A 85 -9.08 13.71 -1.91
C LEU A 85 -9.46 15.16 -1.68
N GLU A 86 -9.04 16.04 -2.59
CA GLU A 86 -9.35 17.47 -2.54
C GLU A 86 -10.84 17.74 -2.81
N THR A 87 -11.42 17.03 -3.78
CA THR A 87 -12.84 17.22 -4.16
C THR A 87 -13.83 16.44 -3.29
N LYS A 88 -13.33 15.60 -2.35
CA LYS A 88 -14.14 14.63 -1.60
C LYS A 88 -15.01 13.76 -2.51
N ALA A 89 -14.56 13.53 -3.74
CA ALA A 89 -15.30 12.75 -4.73
C ALA A 89 -15.41 11.28 -4.29
N GLU A 90 -16.52 10.64 -4.66
CA GLU A 90 -16.77 9.25 -4.32
C GLU A 90 -15.71 8.30 -4.93
N LEU A 91 -15.41 7.23 -4.19
CA LEU A 91 -14.51 6.16 -4.62
C LEU A 91 -15.10 5.45 -5.85
N CYS A 92 -14.36 5.36 -6.95
CA CYS A 92 -14.89 4.83 -8.22
C CYS A 92 -15.44 3.41 -8.08
N GLU A 93 -16.48 3.06 -8.82
CA GLU A 93 -17.06 1.70 -8.82
C GLU A 93 -16.23 0.64 -9.52
N ASN A 94 -15.21 1.04 -10.30
CA ASN A 94 -14.33 0.11 -11.00
C ASN A 94 -13.73 -0.94 -10.03
N LYS A 95 -13.98 -2.21 -10.33
CA LYS A 95 -13.55 -3.36 -9.51
C LYS A 95 -12.06 -3.65 -9.62
N GLU A 96 -11.42 -3.18 -10.69
CA GLU A 96 -10.00 -3.33 -10.98
C GLU A 96 -9.17 -2.25 -10.31
N CYS A 97 -9.75 -1.08 -10.02
CA CYS A 97 -9.11 -0.02 -9.24
C CYS A 97 -8.71 -0.53 -7.86
N THR A 98 -7.42 -0.82 -7.70
CA THR A 98 -6.81 -1.37 -6.48
C THR A 98 -6.98 -0.38 -5.34
N MET A 99 -6.72 0.91 -5.58
CA MET A 99 -6.89 1.97 -4.60
C MET A 99 -8.33 2.03 -4.06
N CYS A 100 -9.32 2.29 -4.93
CA CYS A 100 -10.72 2.39 -4.53
C CYS A 100 -11.28 1.05 -4.00
N GLY A 101 -10.75 -0.06 -4.49
CA GLY A 101 -11.08 -1.40 -4.01
C GLY A 101 -10.64 -1.61 -2.57
N ILE A 102 -9.40 -1.26 -2.24
CA ILE A 102 -8.83 -1.36 -0.88
C ILE A 102 -9.53 -0.36 0.03
N LEU A 103 -9.65 0.90 -0.36
CA LEU A 103 -10.30 1.92 0.45
C LEU A 103 -11.73 1.54 0.81
N ARG A 104 -12.54 0.95 -0.08
CA ARG A 104 -13.91 0.54 0.27
C ARG A 104 -14.02 -0.76 1.05
N LYS A 105 -13.18 -1.75 0.73
CA LYS A 105 -13.42 -3.17 1.12
C LYS A 105 -12.28 -3.78 1.93
N GLY A 106 -11.21 -3.05 2.17
CA GLY A 106 -9.94 -3.55 2.70
C GLY A 106 -9.16 -4.35 1.64
N ASN A 107 -7.99 -4.85 2.02
CA ASN A 107 -7.15 -5.63 1.11
C ASN A 107 -7.87 -6.89 0.61
N LYS A 108 -7.75 -7.14 -0.69
CA LYS A 108 -8.24 -8.36 -1.33
C LYS A 108 -7.04 -9.28 -1.53
N MET A 109 -7.24 -10.56 -1.22
CA MET A 109 -6.26 -11.59 -1.57
C MET A 109 -6.15 -11.68 -3.10
N ARG A 110 -4.92 -11.64 -3.62
CA ARG A 110 -4.64 -11.82 -5.05
C ARG A 110 -4.51 -13.31 -5.34
N LYS A 111 -5.16 -13.79 -6.40
CA LYS A 111 -4.98 -15.18 -6.85
C LYS A 111 -3.53 -15.37 -7.31
N ALA A 112 -2.88 -16.43 -6.85
CA ALA A 112 -1.57 -16.80 -7.37
C ALA A 112 -1.70 -17.13 -8.88
N LYS A 113 -0.85 -16.50 -9.72
CA LYS A 113 -0.88 -16.69 -11.19
C LYS A 113 -0.36 -18.08 -11.61
N ASN A 114 0.58 -18.68 -10.88
CA ASN A 114 1.38 -19.82 -11.35
C ASN A 114 1.29 -21.10 -10.49
N ARG A 115 0.08 -21.57 -10.14
CA ARG A 115 -0.11 -22.93 -9.61
C ARG A 115 -1.30 -23.62 -10.26
N TRP A 116 -1.18 -24.94 -10.42
CA TRP A 116 -2.26 -25.84 -10.78
C TRP A 116 -3.54 -25.45 -10.02
N TRP A 117 -4.66 -25.40 -10.75
CA TRP A 117 -5.92 -24.78 -10.34
C TRP A 117 -6.43 -25.17 -8.94
N TRP A 118 -6.12 -26.37 -8.43
CA TRP A 118 -6.50 -26.82 -7.09
C TRP A 118 -5.57 -26.36 -5.94
N TRP A 119 -4.38 -25.82 -6.22
CA TRP A 119 -3.43 -25.31 -5.21
C TRP A 119 -3.37 -23.77 -5.13
N LYS A 120 -4.32 -23.07 -5.77
CA LYS A 120 -4.36 -21.59 -5.78
C LYS A 120 -4.81 -21.05 -4.42
N LYS A 121 -3.88 -20.97 -3.46
CA LYS A 121 -4.10 -20.15 -2.26
C LYS A 121 -3.93 -18.68 -2.64
N SER A 122 -5.00 -17.91 -2.48
CA SER A 122 -4.93 -16.45 -2.64
C SER A 122 -4.25 -15.88 -1.41
N ALA A 123 -3.31 -14.95 -1.60
CA ALA A 123 -2.55 -14.35 -0.52
C ALA A 123 -2.46 -12.83 -0.69
N ILE A 124 -2.13 -12.15 0.40
CA ILE A 124 -1.67 -10.77 0.41
C ILE A 124 -0.19 -10.85 0.77
N SER A 125 0.67 -10.28 -0.08
CA SER A 125 2.11 -10.21 0.12
C SER A 125 2.48 -8.75 0.33
N SER A 126 3.16 -8.45 1.42
CA SER A 126 3.59 -7.10 1.80
C SER A 126 4.99 -7.17 2.39
N SER A 127 5.75 -6.09 2.33
CA SER A 127 7.15 -6.05 2.80
C SER A 127 7.34 -4.93 3.80
N ASN A 128 8.26 -5.11 4.75
CA ASN A 128 8.68 -4.02 5.65
C ASN A 128 9.61 -3.00 4.97
N ASP A 129 9.97 -3.25 3.71
CA ASP A 129 10.78 -2.39 2.86
C ASP A 129 9.96 -1.99 1.62
N PRO A 130 9.73 -0.68 1.40
CA PRO A 130 8.92 -0.21 0.29
C PRO A 130 9.54 -0.49 -1.08
N ALA A 131 10.87 -0.65 -1.19
CA ALA A 131 11.53 -0.96 -2.45
C ALA A 131 11.03 -2.29 -3.06
N ASN A 132 10.75 -3.31 -2.24
CA ASN A 132 10.15 -4.57 -2.75
C ASN A 132 8.71 -4.43 -3.21
N SER A 133 8.02 -3.41 -2.71
CA SER A 133 6.63 -3.12 -3.07
C SER A 133 6.55 -2.18 -4.28
N LEU A 134 7.64 -1.48 -4.61
CA LEU A 134 7.71 -0.50 -5.68
C LEU A 134 7.37 -1.09 -7.05
N THR A 135 7.88 -2.29 -7.38
CA THR A 135 7.58 -2.95 -8.66
C THR A 135 6.08 -3.15 -8.89
N ASP A 136 5.30 -3.38 -7.83
CA ASP A 136 3.85 -3.48 -7.97
C ASP A 136 3.23 -2.10 -8.27
N SER A 137 3.72 -1.01 -7.67
CA SER A 137 3.27 0.37 -7.95
C SER A 137 3.68 0.87 -9.34
N LEU A 138 4.86 0.50 -9.84
CA LEU A 138 5.39 0.91 -11.16
C LEU A 138 4.80 0.12 -12.35
N LYS A 139 3.88 -0.82 -12.13
CA LYS A 139 3.25 -1.60 -13.21
C LYS A 139 2.43 -0.76 -14.19
N GLN A 140 2.09 0.46 -13.81
CA GLN A 140 1.44 1.43 -14.68
C GLN A 140 2.38 2.61 -14.86
N ARG A 141 3.30 2.49 -15.83
CA ARG A 141 4.35 3.48 -16.10
C ARG A 141 3.80 4.87 -16.47
N ASP A 142 2.57 4.94 -16.96
CA ASP A 142 1.96 6.21 -17.43
C ASP A 142 1.01 6.84 -16.40
N GLN A 143 0.96 6.32 -15.17
CA GLN A 143 0.11 6.89 -14.10
C GLN A 143 0.95 7.48 -12.99
N HIS A 144 1.02 8.81 -13.01
CA HIS A 144 1.53 9.66 -11.95
C HIS A 144 0.37 10.45 -11.32
N PRO A 145 0.43 10.74 -10.00
CA PRO A 145 1.44 10.28 -9.04
C PRO A 145 1.25 8.82 -8.63
N TYR A 146 2.34 8.11 -8.31
CA TYR A 146 2.29 6.74 -7.80
C TYR A 146 1.74 6.67 -6.38
N ILE A 147 1.23 5.48 -6.01
CA ILE A 147 0.70 5.23 -4.67
C ILE A 147 1.22 3.93 -4.06
N MET A 148 1.35 3.91 -2.73
CA MET A 148 1.69 2.72 -1.95
C MET A 148 0.93 2.72 -0.63
N PHE A 149 0.36 1.58 -0.26
CA PHE A 149 -0.31 1.43 1.03
C PHE A 149 0.67 1.02 2.11
N VAL A 150 0.45 1.50 3.33
CA VAL A 150 1.01 0.95 4.56
C VAL A 150 -0.11 0.22 5.30
N LEU A 151 0.13 -1.03 5.66
CA LEU A 151 -0.83 -1.95 6.26
C LEU A 151 -0.34 -2.39 7.64
N ASP A 152 -1.26 -2.52 8.60
CA ASP A 152 -1.02 -3.41 9.73
C ASP A 152 -1.27 -4.85 9.27
N VAL A 153 -0.27 -5.73 9.43
CA VAL A 153 -0.32 -7.14 9.01
C VAL A 153 -0.08 -8.05 10.20
N LEU A 154 -1.02 -8.98 10.42
CA LEU A 154 -1.00 -9.94 11.51
C LEU A 154 -0.23 -11.20 11.11
N SER A 155 0.90 -11.44 11.75
CA SER A 155 1.73 -12.62 11.60
C SER A 155 2.41 -12.98 12.93
N PRO A 156 2.38 -14.26 13.35
CA PRO A 156 3.09 -14.69 14.55
C PRO A 156 4.62 -14.69 14.38
N LEU A 157 5.11 -14.59 13.14
CA LEU A 157 6.53 -14.53 12.82
C LEU A 157 6.83 -13.19 12.16
N PRO A 158 7.94 -12.52 12.55
CA PRO A 158 8.44 -11.38 11.79
C PRO A 158 8.97 -11.85 10.44
N GLY A 159 9.14 -10.92 9.51
CA GLY A 159 9.75 -11.23 8.23
C GLY A 159 9.84 -10.02 7.33
N TYR A 160 10.86 -10.03 6.48
CA TYR A 160 11.07 -8.97 5.48
C TYR A 160 9.91 -8.89 4.46
N THR A 161 9.31 -10.03 4.15
CA THR A 161 8.06 -10.13 3.37
C THR A 161 7.12 -11.07 4.09
N LEU A 162 5.90 -10.60 4.36
CA LEU A 162 4.84 -11.41 4.96
C LEU A 162 3.80 -11.80 3.91
N LYS A 163 3.43 -13.08 3.92
CA LYS A 163 2.34 -13.63 3.09
C LYS A 163 1.23 -14.13 3.98
N VAL A 164 0.09 -13.46 3.93
CA VAL A 164 -1.10 -13.83 4.71
C VAL A 164 -2.22 -14.34 3.82
N PHE A 165 -2.97 -15.32 4.30
CA PHE A 165 -4.01 -16.04 3.56
C PHE A 165 -5.42 -15.73 4.07
N ASN A 166 -5.57 -14.65 4.84
CA ASN A 166 -6.85 -14.17 5.35
C ASN A 166 -6.93 -12.65 5.22
N LYS A 167 -8.00 -12.13 4.64
CA LYS A 167 -8.20 -10.68 4.49
C LYS A 167 -8.27 -9.96 5.84
N ALA A 168 -8.76 -10.62 6.88
CA ALA A 168 -8.80 -10.05 8.23
C ALA A 168 -7.40 -9.94 8.87
N ALA A 169 -6.38 -10.56 8.29
CA ALA A 169 -5.00 -10.43 8.76
C ALA A 169 -4.37 -9.09 8.37
N THR A 170 -5.01 -8.28 7.53
CA THR A 170 -4.47 -6.99 7.08
C THR A 170 -5.49 -5.88 7.28
N ILE A 171 -5.03 -4.69 7.62
CA ILE A 171 -5.86 -3.47 7.58
C ILE A 171 -5.03 -2.30 7.03
N PRO A 172 -5.52 -1.56 6.01
CA PRO A 172 -4.86 -0.34 5.56
C PRO A 172 -4.84 0.72 6.64
N LYS A 173 -3.71 1.39 6.78
CA LYS A 173 -3.48 2.45 7.77
C LYS A 173 -3.11 3.76 7.10
N TYR A 174 -2.24 3.70 6.10
CA TYR A 174 -1.81 4.87 5.36
C TYR A 174 -1.78 4.63 3.85
N LEU A 175 -1.92 5.71 3.09
CA LEU A 175 -1.65 5.77 1.65
C LEU A 175 -0.57 6.82 1.42
N ILE A 176 0.57 6.39 0.90
CA ILE A 176 1.66 7.26 0.46
C ILE A 176 1.41 7.57 -1.01
N ILE A 177 1.43 8.85 -1.36
CA ILE A 177 1.42 9.36 -2.73
C ILE A 177 2.82 9.91 -2.99
N PHE A 178 3.43 9.51 -4.11
CA PHE A 178 4.80 9.87 -4.42
C PHE A 178 5.04 10.02 -5.92
N GLU A 179 5.98 10.88 -6.27
CA GLU A 179 6.60 10.88 -7.59
C GLU A 179 7.83 9.98 -7.57
N TYR A 180 8.13 9.35 -8.70
CA TYR A 180 9.30 8.52 -8.88
C TYR A 180 9.91 8.81 -10.24
N ILE A 181 11.21 9.09 -10.25
CA ILE A 181 11.98 9.28 -11.47
C ILE A 181 12.69 7.96 -11.75
N ASP A 182 12.29 7.27 -12.82
CA ASP A 182 13.00 6.07 -13.25
C ASP A 182 14.43 6.46 -13.70
N PRO A 183 15.49 5.96 -13.03
CA PRO A 183 16.86 6.30 -13.36
C PRO A 183 17.22 6.01 -14.82
N ASP A 184 16.69 4.91 -15.37
CA ASP A 184 16.97 4.49 -16.74
C ASP A 184 16.29 5.42 -17.76
N GLU A 185 15.08 5.90 -17.44
CA GLU A 185 14.36 6.86 -18.27
C GLU A 185 15.01 8.26 -18.22
N HIS A 186 15.53 8.66 -17.06
CA HIS A 186 16.23 9.94 -16.92
C HIS A 186 17.55 9.96 -17.71
N ILE A 187 18.30 8.85 -17.70
CA ILE A 187 19.51 8.72 -18.53
C ILE A 187 19.15 8.77 -20.02
N ALA A 188 18.10 8.04 -20.44
CA ALA A 188 17.64 8.03 -21.83
C ALA A 188 17.20 9.42 -22.32
N LYS A 189 16.41 10.15 -21.52
CA LYS A 189 15.99 11.54 -21.83
C LYS A 189 17.20 12.48 -21.96
N ARG A 190 18.17 12.38 -21.05
CA ARG A 190 19.37 13.21 -21.08
C ARG A 190 20.27 12.89 -22.28
N ILE A 191 20.39 11.63 -22.68
CA ILE A 191 21.10 11.24 -23.91
C ILE A 191 20.41 11.83 -25.14
N ILE A 192 19.07 11.78 -25.19
CA ILE A 192 18.28 12.34 -26.30
C ILE A 192 18.46 13.86 -26.37
N GLU A 193 18.32 14.59 -25.25
CA GLU A 193 18.52 16.04 -25.20
C GLU A 193 19.93 16.45 -25.63
N LEU A 194 20.95 15.68 -25.23
CA LEU A 194 22.33 15.93 -25.69
C LEU A 194 22.49 15.63 -27.18
N SER A 195 21.79 14.64 -27.73
CA SER A 195 21.88 14.27 -29.16
C SER A 195 21.13 15.20 -30.11
N VAL A 196 20.16 15.97 -29.63
CA VAL A 196 19.38 16.94 -30.45
C VAL A 196 20.07 18.30 -30.54
N ASN A 197 21.07 18.56 -29.68
CA ASN A 197 21.85 19.80 -29.64
C ASN A 197 23.20 19.72 -30.39
N TYR A 198 23.42 18.67 -31.18
CA TYR A 198 24.53 18.49 -32.12
C TYR A 198 24.00 18.18 -33.53
#